data_AF-A0A2V3J419-F1
#
_entry.id   AF-A0A2V3J419-F1
#
_cell.length_a   1.000
_cell.length_b   1.000
_cell.length_c   1.000
_cell.angle_alpha   90.00
_cell.angle_beta   90.00
_cell.angle_gamma   90.00
#
_symmetry.space_group_name_H-M   'P 1'
#
loop_
_entity.id
_entity.type
_entity.pdbx_description
1 polymer ?
#
loop_
_entity_poly.entity_id
_entity_poly.type
_entity_poly.pdbx_seq_one_letter_code
_entity_poly.pdbx_strand_id
1 'polypeptide(L)'
;MTRHVYIYNDEGSSEESVQGWVQALSQEAHHRHEQITLSNADELPHHLTRQSAQRTTLLMPGGFDSGFQRRIKPQTISLIRSLVSAGATYLASCAGAYFASSKCVFEPHDSLLRVVEERPLRLFPQAAFGAIRPHFAYNSEAGATLERIQVCYDGNSFPAALYCNGAPAWDIARDGDYDEQVVARYEEAVLRRHGLANESPAAVVAAPFGSGVAVLSGVHAELPMGGELGRRELLHVLLRAARLR
;
A
#
# COMPACT_ATOMS: atom_id res chain seq x y z
N MET A 1 -0.25 26.99 0.92
CA MET A 1 0.19 26.48 -0.39
C MET A 1 -0.30 25.04 -0.51
N THR A 2 -0.91 24.69 -1.64
CA THR A 2 -1.64 23.44 -1.91
C THR A 2 -0.75 22.20 -1.86
N ARG A 3 -1.24 21.08 -1.33
CA ARG A 3 -0.63 19.74 -1.45
C ARG A 3 -1.14 19.05 -2.71
N HIS A 4 -0.32 18.19 -3.32
CA HIS A 4 -0.66 17.46 -4.54
C HIS A 4 -0.64 15.96 -4.27
N VAL A 5 -1.74 15.29 -4.60
CA VAL A 5 -1.85 13.83 -4.56
C VAL A 5 -1.90 13.32 -5.99
N TYR A 6 -0.85 12.65 -6.40
CA TYR A 6 -0.80 11.97 -7.69
C TYR A 6 -1.20 10.52 -7.50
N ILE A 7 -2.32 10.12 -8.09
CA ILE A 7 -2.78 8.73 -8.08
C ILE A 7 -2.35 8.09 -9.40
N TYR A 8 -1.57 7.02 -9.33
CA TYR A 8 -1.21 6.27 -10.53
C TYR A 8 -2.45 5.60 -11.13
N ASN A 9 -2.67 5.81 -12.43
CA ASN A 9 -3.81 5.26 -13.16
C ASN A 9 -3.37 4.82 -14.57
N ASP A 10 -2.83 3.61 -14.67
CA ASP A 10 -2.33 2.98 -15.90
C ASP A 10 -2.21 1.46 -15.67
N GLU A 11 -1.53 0.74 -16.55
CA GLU A 11 -1.28 -0.69 -16.40
C GLU A 11 -0.72 -1.05 -15.01
N GLY A 12 -1.35 -2.05 -14.39
CA GLY A 12 -1.06 -2.52 -13.04
C GLY A 12 -2.05 -2.03 -11.98
N SER A 13 -2.74 -0.90 -12.20
CA SER A 13 -3.80 -0.45 -11.29
C SER A 13 -5.17 -1.04 -11.64
N SER A 14 -6.01 -1.32 -10.65
CA SER A 14 -7.44 -1.61 -10.87
C SER A 14 -8.26 -0.32 -10.83
N GLU A 15 -9.26 -0.23 -11.72
CA GLU A 15 -10.19 0.90 -11.76
C GLU A 15 -10.90 1.09 -10.42
N GLU A 16 -11.32 -0.01 -9.79
CA GLU A 16 -12.02 0.02 -8.51
C GLU A 16 -11.18 0.63 -7.38
N SER A 17 -9.90 0.28 -7.28
CA SER A 17 -9.01 0.85 -6.25
C SER A 17 -8.70 2.32 -6.55
N VAL A 18 -8.51 2.69 -7.82
CA VAL A 18 -8.33 4.11 -8.22
C VAL A 18 -9.55 4.94 -7.84
N GLN A 19 -10.75 4.49 -8.20
CA GLN A 19 -12.01 5.18 -7.87
C GLN A 19 -12.24 5.22 -6.36
N GLY A 20 -11.96 4.14 -5.64
CA GLY A 20 -12.04 4.07 -4.18
C GLY A 20 -11.16 5.14 -3.52
N TRP A 21 -9.91 5.30 -3.98
CA TRP A 21 -9.02 6.33 -3.45
C TRP A 21 -9.47 7.75 -3.80
N VAL A 22 -9.92 8.01 -5.03
CA VAL A 22 -10.47 9.32 -5.41
C VAL A 22 -11.67 9.67 -4.53
N GLN A 23 -12.59 8.73 -4.33
CA GLN A 23 -13.77 8.94 -3.50
C GLN A 23 -13.40 9.16 -2.03
N ALA A 24 -12.55 8.30 -1.47
CA ALA A 24 -12.08 8.41 -0.09
C ALA A 24 -11.46 9.78 0.17
N LEU A 25 -10.50 10.21 -0.65
CA LEU A 25 -9.84 11.51 -0.51
C LEU A 25 -10.80 12.69 -0.70
N SER A 26 -11.77 12.58 -1.60
CA SER A 26 -12.75 13.66 -1.86
C SER A 26 -13.76 13.84 -0.72
N GLN A 27 -14.05 12.77 0.02
CA GLN A 27 -15.02 12.79 1.13
C GLN A 27 -14.43 13.30 2.45
N GLU A 28 -13.12 13.22 2.61
CA GLU A 28 -12.42 13.70 3.80
C GLU A 28 -12.38 15.23 3.86
N ALA A 29 -13.01 15.80 4.88
CA ALA A 29 -13.22 17.26 5.02
C ALA A 29 -11.91 18.07 5.05
N HIS A 30 -10.80 17.44 5.43
CA HIS A 30 -9.46 18.02 5.52
C HIS A 30 -8.72 18.09 4.18
N HIS A 31 -9.10 17.27 3.18
CA HIS A 31 -8.46 17.25 1.86
C HIS A 31 -9.10 18.20 0.83
N ARG A 32 -10.01 19.10 1.25
CA ARG A 32 -10.60 20.13 0.37
C ARG A 32 -9.57 21.09 -0.26
N HIS A 33 -8.33 21.08 0.21
CA HIS A 33 -7.22 21.90 -0.29
C HIS A 33 -6.14 21.09 -1.01
N GLU A 34 -6.39 19.81 -1.29
CA GLU A 34 -5.47 18.98 -2.06
C GLU A 34 -5.88 18.92 -3.52
N GLN A 35 -4.90 19.04 -4.41
CA GLN A 35 -5.13 18.79 -5.83
C GLN A 35 -4.86 17.33 -6.12
N ILE A 36 -5.93 16.56 -6.30
CA ILE A 36 -5.86 15.17 -6.75
C ILE A 36 -5.65 15.17 -8.26
N THR A 37 -4.69 14.40 -8.75
CA THR A 37 -4.38 14.28 -10.18
C THR A 37 -4.10 12.82 -10.52
N LEU A 38 -4.92 12.25 -11.40
CA LEU A 38 -4.63 10.95 -11.98
C LEU A 38 -3.45 11.09 -12.94
N SER A 39 -2.50 10.16 -12.86
CA SER A 39 -1.27 10.20 -13.67
C SER A 39 -1.02 8.82 -14.27
N ASN A 40 -0.90 8.75 -15.59
CA ASN A 40 -0.37 7.55 -16.23
C ASN A 40 1.17 7.51 -16.12
N ALA A 41 1.81 6.42 -16.55
CA ALA A 41 3.25 6.27 -16.33
C ALA A 41 4.13 7.20 -17.17
N ASP A 42 3.63 7.75 -18.29
CA ASP A 42 4.37 8.72 -19.10
C ASP A 42 4.23 10.15 -18.55
N GLU A 43 3.09 10.48 -17.94
CA GLU A 43 2.84 11.76 -17.28
C GLU A 43 3.51 11.86 -15.91
N LEU A 44 3.60 10.74 -15.19
CA LEU A 44 4.05 10.68 -13.80
C LEU A 44 5.39 11.40 -13.57
N PRO A 45 6.46 11.21 -14.40
CA PRO A 45 7.71 11.95 -14.21
C PRO A 45 7.56 13.47 -14.29
N HIS A 46 6.72 13.97 -15.19
CA HIS A 46 6.45 15.39 -15.32
C HIS A 46 5.65 15.94 -14.13
N HIS A 47 4.72 15.16 -13.60
CA HIS A 47 3.97 15.54 -12.40
C HIS A 47 4.85 15.57 -11.15
N LEU A 48 5.68 14.55 -10.94
CA LEU A 48 6.53 14.42 -9.76
C LEU A 48 7.66 15.46 -9.70
N THR A 49 8.06 16.06 -10.83
CA THR A 49 9.13 17.07 -10.88
C THR A 49 8.63 18.51 -10.72
N ARG A 50 7.30 18.76 -10.79
CA ARG A 50 6.72 20.11 -10.73
C ARG A 50 6.55 20.67 -9.33
N GLN A 51 6.56 19.82 -8.30
CA GLN A 51 6.20 20.19 -6.94
C GLN A 51 7.36 19.93 -5.97
N SER A 52 7.39 20.66 -4.86
CA SER A 52 8.34 20.38 -3.79
C SER A 52 7.99 19.07 -3.11
N ALA A 53 8.99 18.22 -2.83
CA ALA A 53 8.79 16.89 -2.24
C ALA A 53 7.84 16.89 -1.03
N GLN A 54 7.96 17.84 -0.09
CA GLN A 54 7.16 17.89 1.14
C GLN A 54 5.65 18.14 0.92
N ARG A 55 5.26 18.45 -0.32
CA ARG A 55 3.87 18.69 -0.74
C ARG A 55 3.34 17.64 -1.69
N THR A 56 4.13 16.60 -1.96
CA THR A 56 3.77 15.56 -2.91
C THR A 56 3.47 14.27 -2.18
N THR A 57 2.30 13.71 -2.46
CA THR A 57 1.99 12.31 -2.19
C THR A 57 1.84 11.59 -3.51
N LEU A 58 2.58 10.49 -3.67
CA LEU A 58 2.33 9.51 -4.71
C LEU A 58 1.49 8.38 -4.11
N LEU A 59 0.32 8.14 -4.69
CA LEU A 59 -0.57 7.07 -4.34
C LEU A 59 -0.51 5.97 -5.41
N MET A 60 -0.10 4.77 -5.01
CA MET A 60 -0.08 3.57 -5.85
C MET A 60 -1.21 2.62 -5.43
N PRO A 61 -2.28 2.48 -6.24
CA PRO A 61 -3.47 1.71 -5.87
C PRO A 61 -3.21 0.19 -5.92
N GLY A 62 -4.25 -0.57 -5.55
CA GLY A 62 -4.34 -2.01 -5.79
C GLY A 62 -4.42 -2.37 -7.28
N GLY A 63 -4.35 -3.67 -7.57
CA GLY A 63 -4.30 -4.21 -8.93
C GLY A 63 -3.33 -5.38 -9.01
N PHE A 64 -2.38 -5.33 -9.95
CA PHE A 64 -1.36 -6.36 -10.11
C PHE A 64 0.04 -5.74 -10.33
N ASP A 65 0.98 -6.08 -9.44
CA ASP A 65 2.31 -5.46 -9.35
C ASP A 65 3.16 -5.60 -10.63
N SER A 66 3.01 -6.71 -11.37
CA SER A 66 3.77 -6.91 -12.61
C SER A 66 3.44 -5.89 -13.70
N GLY A 67 2.24 -5.27 -13.67
CA GLY A 67 1.88 -4.17 -14.57
C GLY A 67 2.69 -2.92 -14.30
N PHE A 68 2.87 -2.56 -13.02
CA PHE A 68 3.72 -1.43 -12.63
C PHE A 68 5.17 -1.63 -13.08
N GLN A 69 5.72 -2.84 -12.91
CA GLN A 69 7.07 -3.18 -13.36
C GLN A 69 7.25 -3.03 -14.88
N ARG A 70 6.25 -3.41 -15.68
CA ARG A 70 6.31 -3.26 -17.15
C ARG A 70 6.24 -1.80 -17.57
N ARG A 71 5.41 -1.02 -16.89
CA ARG A 71 4.99 0.29 -17.36
C ARG A 71 5.83 1.45 -16.80
N ILE A 72 6.32 1.34 -15.57
CA ILE A 72 7.13 2.36 -14.89
C ILE A 72 8.61 2.15 -15.20
N LYS A 73 9.20 3.11 -15.93
CA LYS A 73 10.60 3.05 -16.39
C LYS A 73 11.59 3.17 -15.21
N PRO A 74 12.81 2.59 -15.30
CA PRO A 74 13.84 2.69 -14.26
C PRO A 74 14.18 4.12 -13.81
N GLN A 75 14.12 5.08 -14.73
CA GLN A 75 14.33 6.50 -14.43
C GLN A 75 13.22 7.06 -13.53
N THR A 76 11.96 6.67 -13.79
CA THR A 76 10.82 7.03 -12.95
C THR A 76 10.91 6.40 -11.57
N ILE A 77 11.36 5.13 -11.47
CA ILE A 77 11.64 4.49 -10.18
C ILE A 77 12.69 5.28 -9.37
N SER A 78 13.78 5.67 -10.01
CA SER A 78 14.85 6.47 -9.39
C SER A 78 14.33 7.84 -8.94
N LEU A 79 13.47 8.48 -9.73
CA LEU A 79 12.80 9.73 -9.39
C LEU A 79 11.89 9.56 -8.16
N ILE A 80 11.04 8.54 -8.12
CA ILE A 80 10.15 8.27 -6.98
C ILE A 80 10.99 8.10 -5.70
N ARG A 81 12.04 7.27 -5.73
CA ARG A 81 12.95 7.08 -4.59
C ARG A 81 13.56 8.39 -4.12
N SER A 82 14.06 9.20 -5.05
CA SER A 82 14.70 10.48 -4.73
C SER A 82 13.70 11.46 -4.12
N LEU A 83 12.47 11.50 -4.64
CA LEU A 83 11.41 12.39 -4.17
C LEU A 83 10.94 12.01 -2.75
N VAL A 84 10.71 10.72 -2.50
CA VAL A 84 10.36 10.22 -1.16
C VAL A 84 11.50 10.51 -0.18
N SER A 85 12.75 10.22 -0.57
CA SER A 85 13.92 10.55 0.27
C SER A 85 14.01 12.05 0.61
N ALA A 86 13.54 12.93 -0.28
CA ALA A 86 13.54 14.37 -0.08
C ALA A 86 12.35 14.90 0.75
N GLY A 87 11.37 14.05 1.10
CA GLY A 87 10.25 14.42 1.97
C GLY A 87 8.86 14.16 1.41
N ALA A 88 8.72 13.55 0.23
CA ALA A 88 7.42 13.14 -0.28
C ALA A 88 6.89 11.90 0.44
N THR A 89 5.58 11.72 0.34
CA THR A 89 4.90 10.53 0.84
C THR A 89 4.64 9.56 -0.30
N TYR A 90 4.89 8.27 -0.05
CA TYR A 90 4.39 7.17 -0.87
C TYR A 90 3.29 6.46 -0.08
N LEU A 91 2.08 6.40 -0.60
CA LEU A 91 0.95 5.68 -0.01
C LEU A 91 0.52 4.58 -0.99
N ALA A 92 0.31 3.36 -0.50
CA ALA A 92 -0.11 2.27 -1.38
C ALA A 92 -0.99 1.22 -0.74
N SER A 93 -1.85 0.61 -1.57
CA SER A 93 -2.64 -0.56 -1.22
C SER A 93 -2.29 -1.76 -2.11
N CYS A 94 -2.31 -2.97 -1.53
CA CYS A 94 -2.13 -4.26 -2.20
C CYS A 94 -0.98 -4.30 -3.23
N ALA A 95 -1.25 -4.29 -4.54
CA ALA A 95 -0.23 -4.30 -5.59
C ALA A 95 0.79 -3.17 -5.46
N GLY A 96 0.35 -1.95 -5.12
CA GLY A 96 1.27 -0.83 -4.91
C GLY A 96 2.19 -1.03 -3.70
N ALA A 97 1.75 -1.82 -2.71
CA ALA A 97 2.54 -2.19 -1.53
C ALA A 97 3.58 -3.27 -1.86
N TYR A 98 3.24 -4.26 -2.70
CA TYR A 98 4.25 -5.17 -3.28
C TYR A 98 5.31 -4.40 -4.07
N PHE A 99 4.90 -3.46 -4.92
CA PHE A 99 5.80 -2.69 -5.79
C PHE A 99 6.86 -1.90 -5.01
N ALA A 100 6.49 -1.35 -3.84
CA ALA A 100 7.40 -0.59 -2.99
C ALA A 100 8.24 -1.40 -2.01
N SER A 101 7.92 -2.68 -1.83
CA SER A 101 8.73 -3.60 -1.02
C SER A 101 10.07 -3.91 -1.69
N SER A 102 10.98 -4.61 -1.00
CA SER A 102 12.26 -5.00 -1.61
C SER A 102 12.11 -6.13 -2.62
N LYS A 103 11.10 -6.97 -2.40
CA LYS A 103 10.80 -8.19 -3.15
C LYS A 103 9.31 -8.49 -3.07
N CYS A 104 8.75 -8.97 -4.17
CA CYS A 104 7.42 -9.56 -4.21
C CYS A 104 7.57 -11.09 -4.16
N VAL A 105 6.93 -11.73 -3.19
CA VAL A 105 6.83 -13.19 -3.07
C VAL A 105 5.34 -13.54 -3.07
N PHE A 106 4.77 -13.61 -4.28
CA PHE A 106 3.38 -13.93 -4.53
C PHE A 106 3.23 -15.36 -5.04
N GLU A 107 2.40 -16.16 -4.38
CA GLU A 107 2.07 -17.55 -4.74
C GLU A 107 3.28 -18.40 -5.20
N PRO A 108 4.41 -18.45 -4.45
CA PRO A 108 5.63 -19.16 -4.86
C PRO A 108 5.45 -20.65 -5.18
N HIS A 109 4.35 -21.29 -4.79
CA HIS A 109 4.12 -22.71 -5.07
C HIS A 109 3.12 -22.96 -6.19
N ASP A 110 2.58 -21.92 -6.81
CA ASP A 110 1.64 -22.01 -7.92
C ASP A 110 2.33 -21.60 -9.23
N SER A 111 2.50 -22.52 -10.18
CA SER A 111 3.23 -22.23 -11.42
C SER A 111 2.58 -21.18 -12.32
N LEU A 112 1.27 -20.92 -12.17
CA LEU A 112 0.53 -19.97 -12.98
C LEU A 112 0.50 -18.57 -12.35
N LEU A 113 0.51 -18.50 -11.01
CA LEU A 113 0.41 -17.24 -10.25
C LEU A 113 1.75 -16.75 -9.70
N ARG A 114 2.77 -17.60 -9.67
CA ARG A 114 4.06 -17.32 -9.01
C ARG A 114 4.71 -16.03 -9.52
N VAL A 115 4.97 -15.12 -8.58
CA VAL A 115 5.86 -13.97 -8.74
C VAL A 115 6.85 -13.97 -7.58
N VAL A 116 8.12 -14.24 -7.85
CA VAL A 116 9.18 -14.24 -6.81
C VAL A 116 10.37 -13.45 -7.34
N GLU A 117 10.32 -12.14 -7.15
CA GLU A 117 11.17 -11.21 -7.87
C GLU A 117 11.50 -9.98 -7.03
N GLU A 118 12.71 -9.44 -7.23
CA GLU A 118 13.15 -8.19 -6.62
C GLU A 118 12.36 -6.99 -7.16
N ARG A 119 12.20 -5.97 -6.33
CA ARG A 119 11.53 -4.73 -6.70
C ARG A 119 12.51 -3.57 -6.59
N PRO A 120 12.83 -2.89 -7.71
CA PRO A 120 13.84 -1.81 -7.71
C PRO A 120 13.39 -0.57 -6.93
N LEU A 121 12.08 -0.38 -6.72
CA LEU A 121 11.56 0.76 -5.97
C LEU A 121 11.99 0.71 -4.50
N ARG A 122 11.92 -0.46 -3.82
CA ARG A 122 12.51 -0.74 -2.49
C ARG A 122 12.46 0.46 -1.54
N LEU A 123 11.27 1.04 -1.36
CA LEU A 123 11.03 2.05 -0.33
C LEU A 123 10.88 1.39 1.04
N PHE A 124 10.49 0.12 1.07
CA PHE A 124 10.50 -0.73 2.25
C PHE A 124 11.51 -1.87 2.08
N PRO A 125 12.43 -2.10 3.04
CA PRO A 125 13.54 -3.02 2.87
C PRO A 125 13.17 -4.51 2.98
N GLN A 126 11.96 -4.85 3.45
CA GLN A 126 11.55 -6.25 3.60
C GLN A 126 10.81 -6.77 2.37
N ALA A 127 10.71 -8.09 2.25
CA ALA A 127 9.91 -8.74 1.23
C ALA A 127 8.43 -8.69 1.63
N ALA A 128 7.55 -8.48 0.65
CA ALA A 128 6.11 -8.66 0.81
C ALA A 128 5.72 -10.06 0.37
N PHE A 129 4.94 -10.75 1.20
CA PHE A 129 4.52 -12.13 1.01
C PHE A 129 3.01 -12.21 0.80
N GLY A 130 2.58 -12.95 -0.22
CA GLY A 130 1.19 -13.32 -0.36
C GLY A 130 0.95 -14.36 -1.47
N ALA A 131 -0.31 -14.58 -1.89
CA ALA A 131 -1.49 -14.07 -1.20
C ALA A 131 -1.55 -14.62 0.24
N ILE A 132 -2.05 -13.83 1.17
CA ILE A 132 -2.21 -14.28 2.57
C ILE A 132 -3.28 -15.38 2.75
N ARG A 133 -4.14 -15.57 1.74
CA ARG A 133 -5.24 -16.53 1.68
C ARG A 133 -5.20 -17.33 0.38
N PRO A 134 -5.63 -18.60 0.41
CA PRO A 134 -5.57 -19.48 -0.76
C PRO A 134 -6.67 -19.11 -1.78
N HIS A 135 -6.59 -19.76 -2.95
CA HIS A 135 -7.60 -19.70 -4.01
C HIS A 135 -7.69 -18.35 -4.74
N PHE A 136 -6.67 -17.50 -4.61
CA PHE A 136 -6.55 -16.29 -5.43
C PHE A 136 -6.65 -16.65 -6.92
N ALA A 137 -7.45 -15.90 -7.67
CA ALA A 137 -7.43 -15.96 -9.12
C ALA A 137 -7.65 -14.57 -9.73
N TYR A 138 -6.79 -14.21 -10.69
CA TYR A 138 -6.90 -12.94 -11.40
C TYR A 138 -8.27 -12.75 -12.06
N ASN A 139 -8.73 -11.50 -12.09
CA ASN A 139 -10.02 -11.09 -12.66
C ASN A 139 -11.22 -11.81 -12.03
N SER A 140 -11.13 -12.16 -10.73
CA SER A 140 -12.20 -12.78 -9.97
C SER A 140 -12.12 -12.41 -8.48
N GLU A 141 -13.20 -12.69 -7.76
CA GLU A 141 -13.26 -12.60 -6.28
C GLU A 141 -12.83 -13.91 -5.59
N ALA A 142 -12.28 -14.88 -6.34
CA ALA A 142 -11.78 -16.10 -5.73
C ALA A 142 -10.61 -15.78 -4.80
N GLY A 143 -10.69 -16.24 -3.55
CA GLY A 143 -9.71 -15.93 -2.50
C GLY A 143 -9.91 -14.57 -1.83
N ALA A 144 -10.91 -13.77 -2.25
CA ALA A 144 -11.25 -12.53 -1.58
C ALA A 144 -11.87 -12.79 -0.19
N THR A 145 -11.49 -11.97 0.79
CA THR A 145 -11.82 -12.17 2.21
C THR A 145 -12.01 -10.84 2.92
N LEU A 146 -12.74 -10.87 4.04
CA LEU A 146 -12.75 -9.79 5.03
C LEU A 146 -11.78 -10.16 6.15
N GLU A 147 -10.57 -9.62 6.07
CA GLU A 147 -9.52 -9.91 7.05
C GLU A 147 -9.65 -9.05 8.29
N ARG A 148 -9.60 -9.71 9.44
CA ARG A 148 -9.51 -9.03 10.73
C ARG A 148 -8.08 -8.58 10.95
N ILE A 149 -7.93 -7.29 11.23
CA ILE A 149 -6.65 -6.69 11.61
C ILE A 149 -6.79 -5.99 12.96
N GLN A 150 -5.70 -5.98 13.71
CA GLN A 150 -5.54 -5.15 14.88
C GLN A 150 -4.68 -3.94 14.50
N VAL A 151 -5.27 -2.74 14.52
CA VAL A 151 -4.57 -1.47 14.29
C VAL A 151 -4.00 -0.99 15.62
N CYS A 152 -2.73 -0.57 15.62
CA CYS A 152 -2.04 0.04 16.77
C CYS A 152 -1.22 1.23 16.25
N TYR A 153 -1.73 2.46 16.37
CA TYR A 153 -1.07 3.64 15.81
C TYR A 153 -1.29 4.90 16.65
N ASP A 154 -0.20 5.63 16.94
CA ASP A 154 -0.21 6.87 17.73
C ASP A 154 -1.01 6.75 19.05
N GLY A 155 -0.83 5.64 19.78
CA GLY A 155 -1.52 5.36 21.05
C GLY A 155 -2.98 4.90 20.93
N ASN A 156 -3.53 4.82 19.72
CA ASN A 156 -4.85 4.25 19.47
C ASN A 156 -4.75 2.77 19.11
N SER A 157 -5.70 1.97 19.59
CA SER A 157 -5.78 0.54 19.29
C SER A 157 -7.22 0.14 19.04
N PHE A 158 -7.50 -0.45 17.89
CA PHE A 158 -8.85 -0.90 17.52
C PHE A 158 -8.79 -2.03 16.47
N PRO A 159 -9.74 -2.99 16.52
CA PRO A 159 -9.88 -3.99 15.49
C PRO A 159 -10.63 -3.43 14.28
N ALA A 160 -10.32 -3.93 13.08
CA ALA A 160 -11.05 -3.63 11.86
C ALA A 160 -11.14 -4.86 10.96
N ALA A 161 -12.21 -4.95 10.16
CA ALA A 161 -12.40 -6.01 9.16
C ALA A 161 -12.44 -5.40 7.76
N LEU A 162 -11.42 -5.69 6.95
CA LEU A 162 -11.18 -5.03 5.67
C LEU A 162 -11.14 -6.04 4.53
N TYR A 163 -11.63 -5.61 3.37
CA TYR A 163 -11.51 -6.39 2.15
C TYR A 163 -10.05 -6.59 1.74
N CYS A 164 -9.74 -7.83 1.37
CA CYS A 164 -8.45 -8.27 0.87
C CYS A 164 -8.67 -9.21 -0.32
N ASN A 165 -7.88 -9.04 -1.38
CA ASN A 165 -7.79 -9.99 -2.47
C ASN A 165 -6.33 -10.01 -2.96
N GLY A 166 -5.61 -11.11 -2.69
CA GLY A 166 -4.17 -11.20 -2.96
C GLY A 166 -3.27 -10.38 -2.00
N ALA A 167 -3.79 -9.97 -0.84
CA ALA A 167 -3.12 -9.03 0.06
C ALA A 167 -1.69 -9.46 0.45
N PRO A 168 -0.73 -8.50 0.54
CA PRO A 168 0.61 -8.72 1.09
C PRO A 168 0.63 -8.73 2.62
N ALA A 169 1.59 -9.44 3.18
CA ALA A 169 2.03 -9.34 4.57
C ALA A 169 3.56 -9.19 4.65
N TRP A 170 4.03 -8.62 5.76
CA TRP A 170 5.47 -8.52 6.05
C TRP A 170 5.82 -9.27 7.33
N ASP A 171 6.91 -10.05 7.28
CA ASP A 171 7.35 -10.94 8.35
C ASP A 171 8.13 -10.19 9.45
N ILE A 172 7.43 -9.29 10.13
CA ILE A 172 8.01 -8.41 11.14
C ILE A 172 7.69 -8.96 12.52
N ALA A 173 8.73 -9.35 13.27
CA ALA A 173 8.58 -9.86 14.63
C ALA A 173 7.87 -8.85 15.54
N ARG A 174 7.17 -9.34 16.56
CA ARG A 174 6.73 -8.52 17.69
C ARG A 174 7.89 -8.46 18.69
N ASP A 175 8.73 -7.45 18.59
CA ASP A 175 9.64 -7.12 19.68
C ASP A 175 8.94 -6.17 20.66
N GLY A 176 9.01 -6.51 21.95
CA GLY A 176 8.50 -5.77 23.12
C GLY A 176 7.70 -4.49 22.84
N ASP A 177 6.38 -4.65 22.83
CA ASP A 177 5.30 -3.65 22.79
C ASP A 177 5.12 -2.73 21.58
N TYR A 178 6.12 -2.27 20.84
CA TYR A 178 5.89 -1.40 19.66
C TYR A 178 7.00 -1.50 18.62
N ASP A 179 6.66 -1.95 17.42
CA ASP A 179 7.46 -1.66 16.22
C ASP A 179 6.92 -0.36 15.61
N GLU A 180 7.71 0.72 15.65
CA GLU A 180 7.34 2.05 15.15
C GLU A 180 6.89 2.04 13.68
N GLN A 181 7.26 1.00 12.92
CA GLN A 181 6.90 0.85 11.52
C GLN A 181 5.61 0.05 11.30
N VAL A 182 5.11 -0.69 12.29
CA VAL A 182 3.93 -1.55 12.14
C VAL A 182 2.68 -0.82 12.63
N VAL A 183 1.81 -0.49 11.68
CA VAL A 183 0.54 0.22 11.92
C VAL A 183 -0.57 -0.76 12.28
N ALA A 184 -0.59 -1.93 11.62
CA ALA A 184 -1.59 -2.96 11.86
C ALA A 184 -1.05 -4.36 11.58
N ARG A 185 -1.63 -5.36 12.24
CA ARG A 185 -1.30 -6.78 12.06
C ARG A 185 -2.55 -7.59 11.76
N TYR A 186 -2.42 -8.65 10.96
CA TYR A 186 -3.48 -9.63 10.80
C TYR A 186 -3.73 -10.36 12.14
N GLU A 187 -4.99 -10.48 12.55
CA GLU A 187 -5.37 -11.21 13.78
C GLU A 187 -5.40 -12.72 13.55
N GLU A 188 -5.81 -13.13 12.35
CA GLU A 188 -5.89 -14.54 11.98
C GLU A 188 -4.54 -15.05 11.48
N ALA A 189 -4.25 -16.31 11.75
CA ALA A 189 -3.08 -16.98 11.22
C ALA A 189 -3.08 -16.86 9.70
N VAL A 190 -2.16 -16.07 9.17
CA VAL A 190 -1.88 -16.01 7.74
C VAL A 190 -1.37 -17.39 7.30
N LEU A 191 -1.59 -17.77 6.04
CA LEU A 191 -0.96 -18.96 5.50
C LEU A 191 0.55 -18.88 5.77
N ARG A 192 1.07 -19.77 6.65
CA ARG A 192 2.52 -19.91 6.93
C ARG A 192 3.33 -20.33 5.70
N ARG A 193 2.64 -20.56 4.58
CA ARG A 193 3.27 -20.76 3.28
C ARG A 193 3.95 -19.45 2.87
N HIS A 194 4.85 -19.53 1.91
CA HIS A 194 5.51 -18.36 1.31
C HIS A 194 6.65 -17.72 2.13
N GLY A 195 6.92 -18.17 3.36
CA GLY A 195 8.10 -17.75 4.13
C GLY A 195 7.83 -16.79 5.28
N LEU A 196 6.56 -16.66 5.70
CA LEU A 196 6.16 -15.96 6.92
C LEU A 196 6.38 -16.87 8.15
N ALA A 197 7.25 -16.45 9.07
CA ALA A 197 7.47 -17.14 10.34
C ALA A 197 6.49 -16.68 11.43
N ASN A 198 6.04 -15.43 11.38
CA ASN A 198 5.14 -14.86 12.38
C ASN A 198 3.67 -15.26 12.13
N GLU A 199 2.94 -15.63 13.19
CA GLU A 199 1.52 -15.98 13.12
C GLU A 199 0.61 -14.77 12.87
N SER A 200 1.04 -13.59 13.32
CA SER A 200 0.36 -12.30 13.12
C SER A 200 1.29 -11.30 12.43
N PRO A 201 1.60 -11.51 11.12
CA PRO A 201 2.50 -10.64 10.37
C PRO A 201 1.87 -9.25 10.19
N ALA A 202 2.71 -8.28 9.80
CA ALA A 202 2.23 -6.91 9.58
C ALA A 202 1.30 -6.87 8.35
N ALA A 203 0.15 -6.24 8.53
CA ALA A 203 -0.84 -5.96 7.49
C ALA A 203 -0.70 -4.55 6.92
N VAL A 204 -0.18 -3.62 7.72
CA VAL A 204 0.08 -2.24 7.32
C VAL A 204 1.40 -1.80 7.95
N VAL A 205 2.26 -1.19 7.15
CA VAL A 205 3.52 -0.59 7.63
C VAL A 205 3.62 0.88 7.22
N ALA A 206 4.25 1.70 8.07
CA ALA A 206 4.61 3.08 7.81
C ALA A 206 6.09 3.26 8.09
N ALA A 207 6.91 3.16 7.04
CA ALA A 207 8.37 3.16 7.17
C ALA A 207 8.96 4.50 6.73
N PRO A 208 9.80 5.14 7.56
CA PRO A 208 10.58 6.31 7.13
C PRO A 208 11.51 5.98 5.95
N PHE A 209 11.63 6.90 5.01
CA PHE A 209 12.59 6.79 3.90
C PHE A 209 13.18 8.17 3.60
N GLY A 210 14.43 8.40 4.05
CA GLY A 210 15.01 9.74 4.10
C GLY A 210 14.13 10.67 4.95
N SER A 211 13.77 11.84 4.39
CA SER A 211 12.86 12.79 5.04
C SER A 211 11.38 12.47 4.83
N GLY A 212 11.05 11.52 3.94
CA GLY A 212 9.69 11.11 3.61
C GLY A 212 9.25 9.85 4.33
N VAL A 213 8.16 9.26 3.84
CA VAL A 213 7.55 8.05 4.43
C VAL A 213 6.91 7.21 3.34
N ALA A 214 7.02 5.88 3.48
CA ALA A 214 6.28 4.90 2.70
C ALA A 214 5.24 4.22 3.60
N VAL A 215 3.95 4.44 3.32
CA VAL A 215 2.82 3.81 4.00
C VAL A 215 2.26 2.74 3.08
N LEU A 216 2.42 1.48 3.45
CA LEU A 216 2.06 0.32 2.64
C LEU A 216 0.97 -0.46 3.37
N SER A 217 -0.18 -0.63 2.72
CA SER A 217 -1.30 -1.39 3.24
C SER A 217 -1.51 -2.65 2.41
N GLY A 218 -1.61 -3.80 3.09
CA GLY A 218 -2.05 -5.04 2.45
C GLY A 218 -3.56 -5.10 2.26
N VAL A 219 -4.31 -4.37 3.09
CA VAL A 219 -5.77 -4.34 3.09
C VAL A 219 -6.31 -3.10 2.36
N HIS A 220 -7.55 -3.17 1.89
CA HIS A 220 -8.19 -2.09 1.15
C HIS A 220 -9.11 -1.24 2.03
N ALA A 221 -8.61 -0.10 2.53
CA ALA A 221 -9.44 0.87 3.23
C ALA A 221 -10.26 1.76 2.28
N GLU A 222 -9.80 1.87 1.03
CA GLU A 222 -10.42 2.70 -0.01
C GLU A 222 -11.69 2.08 -0.60
N LEU A 223 -11.82 0.76 -0.54
CA LEU A 223 -12.95 0.04 -1.12
C LEU A 223 -14.15 0.02 -0.15
N PRO A 224 -15.40 0.14 -0.62
CA PRO A 224 -16.59 0.22 0.23
C PRO A 224 -17.03 -1.14 0.82
N MET A 225 -16.10 -2.07 1.00
CA MET A 225 -16.35 -3.43 1.49
C MET A 225 -15.81 -3.62 2.92
N GLY A 226 -16.56 -4.31 3.77
CA GLY A 226 -16.21 -4.55 5.18
C GLY A 226 -16.91 -3.62 6.17
N GLY A 227 -16.39 -3.56 7.40
CA GLY A 227 -17.00 -2.76 8.47
C GLY A 227 -16.75 -1.26 8.31
N GLU A 228 -17.82 -0.47 8.12
CA GLU A 228 -17.70 0.97 7.79
C GLU A 228 -16.84 1.76 8.78
N LEU A 229 -17.07 1.57 10.09
CA LEU A 229 -16.35 2.30 11.13
C LEU A 229 -14.84 2.00 11.09
N GLY A 230 -14.46 0.72 11.21
CA GLY A 230 -13.05 0.32 11.21
C GLY A 230 -12.33 0.68 9.91
N ARG A 231 -13.04 0.65 8.77
CA ARG A 231 -12.52 1.11 7.49
C ARG A 231 -12.19 2.61 7.50
N ARG A 232 -13.12 3.44 7.97
CA ARG A 232 -12.92 4.89 8.06
C ARG A 232 -11.81 5.25 9.04
N GLU A 233 -11.75 4.57 10.18
CA GLU A 233 -10.69 4.77 11.17
C GLU A 233 -9.31 4.37 10.60
N LEU A 234 -9.22 3.24 9.89
CA LEU A 234 -7.99 2.85 9.21
C LEU A 234 -7.60 3.86 8.12
N LEU A 235 -8.56 4.33 7.31
CA LEU A 235 -8.31 5.36 6.29
C LEU A 235 -7.70 6.61 6.93
N HIS A 236 -8.26 7.13 8.02
CA HIS A 236 -7.68 8.26 8.75
C HIS A 236 -6.28 7.97 9.27
N VAL A 237 -6.02 6.75 9.77
CA VAL A 237 -4.68 6.33 10.21
C VAL A 237 -3.69 6.33 9.05
N LEU A 238 -4.06 5.79 7.89
CA LEU A 238 -3.22 5.77 6.68
C LEU A 238 -2.89 7.20 6.22
N LEU A 239 -3.88 8.09 6.20
CA LEU A 239 -3.71 9.49 5.80
C LEU A 239 -2.83 10.26 6.80
N ARG A 240 -3.02 10.03 8.10
CA ARG A 240 -2.19 10.62 9.16
C ARG A 240 -0.74 10.13 9.09
N ALA A 241 -0.52 8.83 8.90
CA ALA A 241 0.80 8.25 8.69
C ALA A 241 1.46 8.80 7.41
N ALA A 242 0.64 9.04 6.37
CA ALA A 242 1.03 9.68 5.12
C ALA A 242 1.30 11.20 5.25
N ARG A 243 1.15 11.78 6.45
CA ARG A 243 1.28 13.22 6.72
C ARG A 243 0.32 14.09 5.88
N LEU A 244 -0.79 13.49 5.46
CA LEU A 244 -1.93 14.17 4.87
C LEU A 244 -2.84 14.59 6.03
N ARG A 245 -2.89 15.89 6.33
CA ARG A 245 -3.69 16.51 7.40
C ARG A 245 -4.33 17.79 6.86
#